data_AF-A0A0G2ESU6-F1
#
_entry.id   AF-A0A0G2ESU6-F1
#
_cell.length_a   1.000
_cell.length_b   1.000
_cell.length_c   1.000
_cell.angle_alpha   90.00
_cell.angle_beta   90.00
_cell.angle_gamma   90.00
#
_symmetry.space_group_name_H-M   'P 1'
#
loop_
_entity.id
_entity.type
_entity.pdbx_description
1 polymer ?
#
loop_
_entity_poly.entity_id
_entity_poly.type
_entity_poly.pdbx_seq_one_letter_code
_entity_poly.pdbx_strand_id
1 'polypeptide(L)'
;MAARPLLSFAALILLAGGIVLQFLVILSGGISGTPENQIYFLEASTDDSNGHNANCGAVVPALPFDPPRNFGTSTGVPDQFTGTHHYYYLSRFMFAFYLIALFFAAIALLTGLLALCSRLGGYLSGFNTFVALFFQTITAALMTAWTVQGRDAFKSNNQSARLGVKAYAFTWSAMACFLLSTVLFCMSGAHRKDSVYTKRSFFGRKGSTRSRGSFIDAESQRRVKDDYS
;
A
#
# COMPACT_ATOMS: atom_id res chain seq x y z
N MET A 1 -5.17 17.31 -19.01
CA MET A 1 -5.36 17.86 -17.65
C MET A 1 -5.99 16.86 -16.65
N ALA A 2 -6.39 15.64 -17.06
CA ALA A 2 -7.18 14.70 -16.23
C ALA A 2 -6.45 13.45 -15.71
N ALA A 3 -5.23 13.16 -16.15
CA ALA A 3 -4.56 11.88 -15.82
C ALA A 3 -4.18 11.73 -14.33
N ARG A 4 -3.81 12.82 -13.65
CA ARG A 4 -3.33 12.78 -12.26
C ARG A 4 -4.37 12.38 -11.22
N PRO A 5 -5.56 13.02 -11.18
CA PRO A 5 -6.61 12.62 -10.24
C PRO A 5 -7.11 11.21 -10.54
N LEU A 6 -7.15 10.79 -11.81
CA LEU A 6 -7.53 9.42 -12.19
C LEU A 6 -6.55 8.38 -11.64
N LEU A 7 -5.23 8.61 -11.78
CA LEU A 7 -4.20 7.73 -11.24
C LEU A 7 -4.25 7.65 -9.71
N SER A 8 -4.41 8.80 -9.03
CA SER A 8 -4.54 8.84 -7.55
C SER A 8 -5.82 8.13 -7.09
N PHE A 9 -6.92 8.30 -7.79
CA PHE A 9 -8.19 7.64 -7.47
C PHE A 9 -8.11 6.12 -7.66
N ALA A 10 -7.53 5.65 -8.76
CA ALA A 10 -7.28 4.22 -8.97
C ALA A 10 -6.35 3.64 -7.89
N ALA A 11 -5.29 4.36 -7.52
CA ALA A 11 -4.38 3.97 -6.44
C ALA A 11 -5.11 3.84 -5.10
N LEU A 12 -6.02 4.77 -4.79
CA LEU A 12 -6.84 4.75 -3.59
C LEU A 12 -7.79 3.55 -3.54
N ILE A 13 -8.47 3.22 -4.65
CA ILE A 13 -9.35 2.05 -4.71
C ILE A 13 -8.57 0.77 -4.46
N LEU A 14 -7.41 0.62 -5.10
CA LEU A 14 -6.54 -0.55 -4.90
C LEU A 14 -6.03 -0.62 -3.46
N LEU A 15 -5.61 0.51 -2.88
CA LEU A 15 -5.17 0.57 -1.49
C LEU A 15 -6.29 0.15 -0.53
N ALA A 16 -7.49 0.73 -0.69
CA ALA A 16 -8.65 0.41 0.13
C ALA A 16 -9.04 -1.08 0.00
N GLY A 17 -9.04 -1.61 -1.23
CA GLY A 17 -9.27 -3.04 -1.48
C GLY A 17 -8.24 -3.92 -0.78
N GLY A 18 -6.95 -3.58 -0.89
CA GLY A 18 -5.87 -4.31 -0.20
C GLY A 18 -6.01 -4.29 1.32
N ILE A 19 -6.40 -3.14 1.90
CA ILE A 19 -6.66 -2.99 3.33
C ILE A 19 -7.81 -3.92 3.78
N VAL A 20 -8.91 -3.96 3.03
CA VAL A 20 -10.04 -4.85 3.35
C VAL A 20 -9.61 -6.31 3.33
N LEU A 21 -8.86 -6.75 2.30
CA LEU A 21 -8.35 -8.12 2.21
C LEU A 21 -7.43 -8.46 3.39
N GLN A 22 -6.52 -7.57 3.75
CA GLN A 22 -5.63 -7.73 4.90
C GLN A 22 -6.41 -7.79 6.22
N PHE A 23 -7.43 -6.93 6.38
CA PHE A 23 -8.27 -6.91 7.56
C PHE A 23 -9.03 -8.23 7.74
N LEU A 24 -9.59 -8.79 6.66
CA LEU A 24 -10.24 -10.10 6.68
C LEU A 24 -9.28 -11.24 7.07
N VAL A 25 -8.01 -11.16 6.68
CA VAL A 25 -6.99 -12.15 7.11
C VAL A 25 -6.63 -11.97 8.59
N ILE A 26 -6.55 -10.73 9.09
CA ILE A 26 -6.26 -10.46 10.50
C ILE A 26 -7.40 -10.96 11.41
N LEU A 27 -8.65 -10.84 10.96
CA LEU A 27 -9.84 -11.35 11.66
C LEU A 27 -10.12 -12.84 11.43
N SER A 28 -9.28 -13.52 10.64
CA SER A 28 -9.46 -14.94 10.35
C SER A 28 -9.41 -15.79 11.62
N GLY A 29 -10.20 -16.87 11.64
CA GLY A 29 -10.35 -17.71 12.83
C GLY A 29 -11.45 -17.27 13.82
N GLY A 30 -12.23 -16.23 13.48
CA GLY A 30 -13.48 -15.91 14.17
C GLY A 30 -14.53 -17.01 14.00
N ILE A 31 -15.16 -17.44 15.10
CA ILE A 31 -16.13 -18.57 15.10
C ILE A 31 -17.58 -18.14 14.81
N SER A 32 -17.88 -16.84 14.80
CA SER A 32 -19.26 -16.33 14.89
C SER A 32 -19.88 -15.82 13.58
N GLY A 33 -19.21 -15.91 12.41
CA GLY A 33 -19.81 -15.45 11.15
C GLY A 33 -19.04 -15.79 9.86
N THR A 34 -19.75 -15.79 8.73
CA THR A 34 -19.16 -15.80 7.37
C THR A 34 -18.79 -14.36 6.96
N PRO A 35 -17.66 -14.11 6.29
CA PRO A 35 -16.73 -15.08 5.70
C PRO A 35 -15.55 -15.49 6.61
N GLU A 36 -15.42 -14.95 7.82
CA GLU A 36 -14.25 -15.10 8.70
C GLU A 36 -13.99 -16.56 9.12
N ASN A 37 -15.06 -17.35 9.32
CA ASN A 37 -14.96 -18.77 9.65
C ASN A 37 -14.37 -19.65 8.52
N GLN A 38 -14.32 -19.15 7.29
CA GLN A 38 -13.78 -19.85 6.13
C GLN A 38 -12.34 -19.44 5.82
N ILE A 39 -11.79 -18.46 6.54
CA ILE A 39 -10.43 -18.01 6.39
C ILE A 39 -9.61 -18.66 7.50
N TYR A 40 -8.68 -19.52 7.10
CA TYR A 40 -7.72 -20.17 7.99
C TYR A 40 -6.36 -20.21 7.30
N PHE A 41 -5.29 -20.38 8.06
CA PHE A 41 -3.94 -20.47 7.48
C PHE A 41 -3.58 -21.92 7.13
N LEU A 42 -3.85 -22.84 8.05
CA LEU A 42 -3.54 -24.26 7.94
C LEU A 42 -4.60 -25.08 8.68
N GLU A 43 -5.00 -26.19 8.10
CA GLU A 43 -5.93 -27.16 8.67
C GLU A 43 -5.26 -28.54 8.60
N ALA A 44 -5.26 -29.28 9.70
CA ALA A 44 -4.74 -30.63 9.79
C ALA A 44 -5.77 -31.54 10.48
N SER A 45 -5.99 -32.72 9.91
CA SER A 45 -6.92 -33.72 10.44
C SER A 45 -6.22 -34.59 11.48
N THR A 46 -6.83 -34.68 12.64
CA THR A 46 -6.63 -35.77 13.59
C THR A 46 -7.83 -36.71 13.41
N ASP A 47 -7.61 -38.01 13.15
CA ASP A 47 -8.65 -38.98 12.69
C ASP A 47 -9.89 -39.13 13.60
N ASP A 48 -9.96 -38.41 14.72
CA ASP A 48 -10.90 -38.63 15.81
C ASP A 48 -12.20 -37.78 15.72
N SER A 49 -12.33 -36.86 14.75
CA SER A 49 -13.39 -35.82 14.81
C SER A 49 -14.35 -35.72 13.62
N ASN A 50 -14.52 -36.79 12.80
CA ASN A 50 -15.45 -36.80 11.64
C ASN A 50 -15.28 -35.59 10.69
N GLY A 51 -14.10 -34.98 10.63
CA GLY A 51 -13.83 -33.78 9.82
C GLY A 51 -14.29 -32.46 10.43
N HIS A 52 -14.68 -32.43 11.71
CA HIS A 52 -15.01 -31.21 12.44
C HIS A 52 -13.88 -30.79 13.39
N ASN A 53 -13.74 -29.47 13.61
CA ASN A 53 -12.82 -28.95 14.62
C ASN A 53 -13.34 -29.37 16.02
N ALA A 54 -12.55 -30.15 16.76
CA ALA A 54 -12.87 -30.59 18.10
C ALA A 54 -11.84 -30.05 19.11
N ASN A 55 -12.24 -29.90 20.38
CA ASN A 55 -11.36 -29.48 21.48
C ASN A 55 -10.65 -28.13 21.24
N CYS A 56 -11.33 -27.16 20.63
CA CYS A 56 -10.78 -25.83 20.41
C CYS A 56 -10.64 -25.04 21.72
N GLY A 57 -9.51 -24.35 21.88
CA GLY A 57 -9.30 -23.40 22.98
C GLY A 57 -10.09 -22.10 22.80
N ALA A 58 -9.95 -21.20 23.78
CA ALA A 58 -10.51 -19.86 23.68
C ALA A 58 -9.96 -19.10 22.46
N VAL A 59 -10.82 -18.29 21.83
CA VAL A 59 -10.39 -17.38 20.76
C VAL A 59 -9.45 -16.36 21.37
N VAL A 60 -8.21 -16.35 20.90
CA VAL A 60 -7.20 -15.39 21.33
C VAL A 60 -6.64 -14.67 20.09
N PRO A 61 -6.39 -13.35 20.19
CA PRO A 61 -5.77 -12.62 19.10
C PRO A 61 -4.34 -13.15 18.89
N ALA A 62 -3.96 -13.30 17.62
CA ALA A 62 -2.60 -13.68 17.23
C ALA A 62 -2.11 -14.98 17.90
N LEU A 63 -2.95 -16.02 17.92
CA LEU A 63 -2.55 -17.34 18.40
C LEU A 63 -1.33 -17.83 17.58
N PRO A 64 -0.16 -18.03 18.21
CA PRO A 64 1.01 -18.52 17.51
C PRO A 64 0.81 -19.98 17.12
N PHE A 65 1.40 -20.35 15.99
CA PHE A 65 1.48 -21.74 15.55
C PHE A 65 2.62 -22.44 16.30
N ASP A 66 2.25 -23.25 17.28
CA ASP A 66 3.12 -24.04 18.14
C ASP A 66 2.35 -25.30 18.58
N PRO A 67 2.29 -26.36 17.72
CA PRO A 67 1.39 -27.49 17.92
C PRO A 67 1.46 -28.16 19.31
N PRO A 68 2.64 -28.43 19.90
CA PRO A 68 2.71 -28.99 21.25
C PRO A 68 2.05 -28.10 22.31
N ARG A 69 2.20 -26.79 22.20
CA ARG A 69 1.56 -25.81 23.10
C ARG A 69 0.07 -25.63 22.79
N ASN A 70 -0.30 -25.61 21.52
CA ASN A 70 -1.69 -25.43 21.09
C ASN A 70 -2.56 -26.63 21.49
N PHE A 71 -2.03 -27.85 21.39
CA PHE A 71 -2.75 -29.09 21.74
C PHE A 71 -2.54 -29.54 23.19
N GLY A 72 -1.52 -29.02 23.89
CA GLY A 72 -1.20 -29.43 25.26
C GLY A 72 -0.67 -30.87 25.36
N THR A 73 -0.18 -31.43 24.26
CA THR A 73 0.37 -32.78 24.18
C THR A 73 1.50 -32.84 23.15
N SER A 74 2.45 -33.74 23.36
CA SER A 74 3.45 -34.13 22.35
C SER A 74 3.09 -35.44 21.65
N THR A 75 2.09 -36.18 22.12
CA THR A 75 1.65 -37.44 21.53
C THR A 75 0.87 -37.18 20.25
N GLY A 76 1.28 -37.78 19.13
CA GLY A 76 0.63 -37.59 17.82
C GLY A 76 0.97 -36.27 17.11
N VAL A 77 1.81 -35.43 17.72
CA VAL A 77 2.36 -34.23 17.10
C VAL A 77 3.67 -34.61 16.40
N PRO A 78 3.89 -34.21 15.12
CA PRO A 78 5.15 -34.49 14.43
C PRO A 78 6.37 -33.97 15.19
N ASP A 79 7.43 -34.78 15.25
CA ASP A 79 8.67 -34.45 15.97
C ASP A 79 9.34 -33.15 15.47
N GLN A 80 9.07 -32.73 14.24
CA GLN A 80 9.59 -31.45 13.72
C GLN A 80 9.07 -30.23 14.50
N PHE A 81 7.99 -30.37 15.27
CA PHE A 81 7.43 -29.31 16.10
C PHE A 81 7.92 -29.37 17.56
N THR A 82 8.58 -30.45 17.99
CA THR A 82 9.00 -30.62 19.38
C THR A 82 10.39 -30.01 19.60
N GLY A 83 10.61 -29.38 20.77
CA GLY A 83 11.91 -28.81 21.13
C GLY A 83 12.38 -27.61 20.29
N THR A 84 11.50 -26.99 19.50
CA THR A 84 11.83 -25.84 18.64
C THR A 84 10.91 -24.64 18.91
N HIS A 85 11.43 -23.43 18.69
CA HIS A 85 10.66 -22.18 18.69
C HIS A 85 10.47 -21.60 17.29
N HIS A 86 10.90 -22.31 16.25
CA HIS A 86 10.89 -21.85 14.86
C HIS A 86 9.50 -21.41 14.38
N TYR A 87 8.51 -22.30 14.52
CA TYR A 87 7.12 -22.06 14.11
C TYR A 87 6.43 -20.98 14.96
N TYR A 88 6.74 -20.94 16.25
CA TYR A 88 6.26 -19.92 17.18
C TYR A 88 6.70 -18.52 16.70
N TYR A 89 7.99 -18.34 16.42
CA TYR A 89 8.52 -17.04 16.00
C TYR A 89 8.06 -16.66 14.60
N LEU A 90 8.08 -17.58 13.63
CA LEU A 90 7.61 -17.29 12.27
C LEU A 90 6.17 -16.77 12.25
N SER A 91 5.26 -17.42 12.98
CA SER A 91 3.84 -17.04 13.03
C SER A 91 3.61 -15.74 13.83
N ARG A 92 4.32 -15.53 14.94
CA ARG A 92 4.24 -14.27 15.72
C ARG A 92 4.75 -13.06 14.95
N PHE A 93 5.94 -13.18 14.34
CA PHE A 93 6.53 -12.06 13.58
C PHE A 93 5.72 -11.75 12.32
N MET A 94 5.21 -12.78 11.62
CA MET A 94 4.25 -12.60 10.54
C MET A 94 3.06 -11.74 10.98
N PHE A 95 2.43 -12.08 12.11
CA PHE A 95 1.28 -11.32 12.60
C PHE A 95 1.64 -9.88 13.00
N ALA A 96 2.79 -9.67 13.63
CA ALA A 96 3.26 -8.32 13.97
C ALA A 96 3.48 -7.46 12.71
N PHE A 97 4.09 -8.02 11.66
CA PHE A 97 4.28 -7.32 10.39
C PHE A 97 2.96 -7.06 9.67
N TYR A 98 1.94 -7.92 9.84
CA TYR A 98 0.58 -7.67 9.39
C TYR A 98 0.01 -6.38 9.98
N LEU A 99 0.18 -6.15 11.28
CA LEU A 99 -0.31 -4.95 11.95
C LEU A 99 0.47 -3.70 11.53
N ILE A 100 1.79 -3.81 11.38
CA ILE A 100 2.63 -2.69 10.92
C ILE A 100 2.24 -2.30 9.49
N ALA A 101 2.09 -3.27 8.58
CA ALA A 101 1.63 -3.03 7.22
C ALA A 101 0.25 -2.33 7.20
N LEU A 102 -0.69 -2.79 8.04
CA LEU A 102 -2.02 -2.20 8.13
C LEU A 102 -1.98 -0.75 8.63
N PHE A 103 -1.16 -0.46 9.65
CA PHE A 103 -0.99 0.89 10.18
C PHE A 103 -0.51 1.87 9.10
N PHE A 104 0.53 1.50 8.37
CA PHE A 104 1.03 2.30 7.26
C PHE A 104 -0.01 2.36 6.12
N ALA A 105 -0.68 1.28 5.77
CA ALA A 105 -1.73 1.33 4.74
C ALA A 105 -2.88 2.29 5.13
N ALA A 106 -3.30 2.30 6.40
CA ALA A 106 -4.34 3.20 6.90
C ALA A 106 -3.93 4.68 6.83
N ILE A 107 -2.71 5.02 7.26
CA ILE A 107 -2.18 6.38 7.09
C ILE A 107 -2.12 6.75 5.61
N ALA A 108 -1.70 5.82 4.74
CA ALA A 108 -1.59 6.05 3.31
C ALA A 108 -2.96 6.34 2.67
N LEU A 109 -4.01 5.68 3.18
CA LEU A 109 -5.39 5.89 2.74
C LEU A 109 -5.87 7.31 3.11
N LEU A 110 -5.62 7.74 4.34
CA LEU A 110 -5.97 9.08 4.80
C LEU A 110 -5.19 10.17 4.04
N THR A 111 -3.88 10.00 3.85
CA THR A 111 -3.08 10.95 3.08
C THR A 111 -3.39 10.91 1.59
N GLY A 112 -3.84 9.75 1.08
CA GLY A 112 -4.18 9.54 -0.32
C GLY A 112 -5.42 10.34 -0.74
N LEU A 113 -6.37 10.55 0.17
CA LEU A 113 -7.50 11.45 -0.06
C LEU A 113 -7.02 12.89 -0.34
N LEU A 114 -5.96 13.33 0.35
CA LEU A 114 -5.32 14.63 0.09
C LEU A 114 -4.54 14.65 -1.24
N ALA A 115 -4.07 13.49 -1.72
CA ALA A 115 -3.34 13.37 -2.99
C ALA A 115 -4.20 13.75 -4.21
N LEU A 116 -5.54 13.61 -4.12
CA LEU A 116 -6.47 14.03 -5.18
C LEU A 116 -6.34 15.53 -5.48
N CYS A 117 -6.00 16.33 -4.48
CA CYS A 117 -5.91 17.79 -4.58
C CYS A 117 -4.46 18.31 -4.57
N SER A 118 -3.47 17.47 -4.20
CA SER A 118 -2.10 17.91 -3.90
C SER A 118 -1.02 16.96 -4.44
N ARG A 119 0.04 17.53 -5.04
CA ARG A 119 1.22 16.74 -5.47
C ARG A 119 1.99 16.17 -4.27
N LEU A 120 2.05 16.92 -3.18
CA LEU A 120 2.74 16.51 -1.95
C LEU A 120 2.03 15.30 -1.33
N GLY A 121 0.69 15.30 -1.37
CA GLY A 121 -0.11 14.16 -0.92
C GLY A 121 0.20 12.88 -1.70
N GLY A 122 0.45 12.97 -3.01
CA GLY A 122 0.82 11.82 -3.85
C GLY A 122 2.15 11.18 -3.42
N TYR A 123 3.19 11.98 -3.17
CA TYR A 123 4.48 11.45 -2.71
C TYR A 123 4.42 10.88 -1.29
N LEU A 124 3.74 11.57 -0.38
CA LEU A 124 3.58 11.10 1.00
C LEU A 124 2.82 9.77 1.05
N SER A 125 1.73 9.67 0.29
CA SER A 125 0.92 8.44 0.22
C SER A 125 1.68 7.32 -0.47
N GLY A 126 2.43 7.61 -1.53
CA GLY A 126 3.29 6.65 -2.22
C GLY A 126 4.37 6.08 -1.30
N PHE A 127 5.07 6.93 -0.55
CA PHE A 127 6.07 6.49 0.44
C PHE A 127 5.45 5.61 1.52
N ASN A 128 4.32 6.02 2.04
CA ASN A 128 3.65 5.30 3.12
C ASN A 128 3.08 3.95 2.65
N THR A 129 2.54 3.91 1.43
CA THR A 129 2.12 2.66 0.77
C THR A 129 3.32 1.74 0.48
N PHE A 130 4.48 2.31 0.12
CA PHE A 130 5.71 1.54 -0.07
C PHE A 130 6.18 0.87 1.23
N VAL A 131 6.14 1.58 2.36
CA VAL A 131 6.46 0.97 3.68
C VAL A 131 5.46 -0.13 4.01
N ALA A 132 4.16 0.10 3.78
CA ALA A 132 3.14 -0.94 3.96
C ALA A 132 3.39 -2.17 3.10
N LEU A 133 3.73 -1.97 1.81
CA LEU A 133 4.08 -3.02 0.86
C LEU A 133 5.26 -3.85 1.33
N PHE A 134 6.32 -3.22 1.85
CA PHE A 134 7.49 -3.91 2.37
C PHE A 134 7.11 -4.91 3.47
N PHE A 135 6.39 -4.44 4.49
CA PHE A 135 5.94 -5.31 5.59
C PHE A 135 4.89 -6.34 5.13
N GLN A 136 4.00 -5.99 4.20
CA GLN A 136 3.03 -6.93 3.63
C GLN A 136 3.72 -8.06 2.85
N THR A 137 4.83 -7.75 2.17
CA THR A 137 5.62 -8.75 1.42
C THR A 137 6.33 -9.71 2.38
N ILE A 138 6.96 -9.19 3.45
CA ILE A 138 7.56 -10.02 4.50
C ILE A 138 6.49 -10.92 5.12
N THR A 139 5.31 -10.36 5.42
CA THR A 139 4.18 -11.10 5.96
C THR A 139 3.76 -12.25 5.04
N ALA A 140 3.58 -11.99 3.74
CA ALA A 140 3.23 -13.01 2.75
C ALA A 140 4.28 -14.14 2.66
N ALA A 141 5.56 -13.77 2.71
CA ALA A 141 6.67 -14.72 2.70
C ALA A 141 6.72 -15.57 3.98
N LEU A 142 6.63 -14.95 5.16
CA LEU A 142 6.64 -15.65 6.45
C LEU A 142 5.43 -16.56 6.61
N MET A 143 4.24 -16.06 6.24
CA MET A 143 3.02 -16.86 6.21
C MET A 143 3.25 -18.11 5.38
N THR A 144 3.72 -17.95 4.14
CA THR A 144 3.99 -19.06 3.23
C THR A 144 5.01 -20.03 3.81
N ALA A 145 6.07 -19.53 4.46
CA ALA A 145 7.12 -20.37 5.02
C ALA A 145 6.60 -21.28 6.13
N TRP A 146 5.93 -20.73 7.15
CA TRP A 146 5.53 -21.54 8.29
C TRP A 146 4.36 -22.48 7.97
N THR A 147 3.40 -22.07 7.14
CA THR A 147 2.25 -22.91 6.79
C THR A 147 2.65 -24.04 5.84
N VAL A 148 3.53 -23.81 4.86
CA VAL A 148 4.01 -24.88 3.96
C VAL A 148 4.84 -25.89 4.74
N GLN A 149 5.80 -25.42 5.54
CA GLN A 149 6.61 -26.29 6.40
C GLN A 149 5.72 -27.07 7.39
N GLY A 150 4.76 -26.40 8.02
CA GLY A 150 3.82 -27.05 8.94
C GLY A 150 2.97 -28.11 8.26
N ARG A 151 2.45 -27.84 7.06
CA ARG A 151 1.67 -28.81 6.28
C ARG A 151 2.52 -30.02 5.93
N ASP A 152 3.73 -29.80 5.45
CA ASP A 152 4.61 -30.87 5.00
C ASP A 152 5.07 -31.74 6.17
N ALA A 153 5.29 -31.14 7.35
CA ALA A 153 5.52 -31.85 8.61
C ALA A 153 4.35 -32.77 8.97
N PHE A 154 3.11 -32.27 8.98
CA PHE A 154 1.92 -33.11 9.22
C PHE A 154 1.77 -34.22 8.17
N LYS A 155 1.94 -33.90 6.88
CA LYS A 155 1.87 -34.91 5.81
C LYS A 155 2.95 -35.99 5.92
N SER A 156 4.16 -35.62 6.35
CA SER A 156 5.25 -36.57 6.58
C SER A 156 4.95 -37.55 7.71
N ASN A 157 4.05 -37.17 8.62
CA ASN A 157 3.56 -37.98 9.72
C ASN A 157 2.23 -38.72 9.40
N ASN A 158 1.93 -38.92 8.10
CA ASN A 158 0.68 -39.53 7.61
C ASN A 158 -0.61 -38.80 8.01
N GLN A 159 -0.55 -37.52 8.40
CA GLN A 159 -1.72 -36.72 8.72
C GLN A 159 -2.16 -35.88 7.52
N SER A 160 -3.47 -35.83 7.27
CA SER A 160 -4.03 -35.01 6.19
C SER A 160 -3.93 -33.53 6.57
N ALA A 161 -3.15 -32.75 5.83
CA ALA A 161 -3.01 -31.30 6.06
C ALA A 161 -3.19 -30.50 4.77
N ARG A 162 -3.89 -29.37 4.88
CA ARG A 162 -4.22 -28.46 3.77
C ARG A 162 -3.98 -27.00 4.15
N LEU A 163 -3.60 -26.21 3.16
CA LEU A 163 -3.42 -24.76 3.30
C LEU A 163 -4.76 -24.07 3.08
N GLY A 164 -5.02 -22.99 3.81
CA GLY A 164 -6.20 -22.19 3.57
C GLY A 164 -6.05 -21.28 2.36
N VAL A 165 -6.64 -21.71 1.25
CA VAL A 165 -6.54 -21.03 -0.06
C VAL A 165 -7.00 -19.56 0.03
N LYS A 166 -8.04 -19.27 0.82
CA LYS A 166 -8.58 -17.92 0.99
C LYS A 166 -7.59 -16.98 1.68
N ALA A 167 -6.96 -17.42 2.76
CA ALA A 167 -5.95 -16.63 3.45
C ALA A 167 -4.77 -16.32 2.54
N TYR A 168 -4.32 -17.32 1.76
CA TYR A 168 -3.27 -17.13 0.75
C TYR A 168 -3.66 -16.13 -0.32
N ALA A 169 -4.84 -16.29 -0.92
CA ALA A 169 -5.34 -15.41 -1.95
C ALA A 169 -5.41 -13.97 -1.43
N PHE A 170 -6.02 -13.73 -0.28
CA PHE A 170 -6.16 -12.39 0.29
C PHE A 170 -4.82 -11.76 0.65
N THR A 171 -3.89 -12.52 1.23
CA THR A 171 -2.55 -12.04 1.60
C THR A 171 -1.75 -11.57 0.39
N TRP A 172 -1.70 -12.40 -0.66
CA TRP A 172 -0.94 -12.10 -1.88
C TRP A 172 -1.66 -11.06 -2.76
N SER A 173 -2.99 -11.06 -2.79
CA SER A 173 -3.77 -10.01 -3.46
C SER A 173 -3.58 -8.65 -2.77
N ALA A 174 -3.56 -8.58 -1.44
CA ALA A 174 -3.27 -7.35 -0.72
C ALA A 174 -1.86 -6.82 -1.06
N MET A 175 -0.85 -7.71 -1.12
CA MET A 175 0.49 -7.36 -1.58
C MET A 175 0.47 -6.76 -2.99
N ALA A 176 -0.20 -7.42 -3.94
CA ALA A 176 -0.31 -6.93 -5.31
C ALA A 176 -1.04 -5.58 -5.40
N CYS A 177 -2.12 -5.40 -4.63
CA CYS A 177 -2.85 -4.14 -4.53
C CYS A 177 -1.94 -3.01 -4.01
N PHE A 178 -1.16 -3.25 -2.96
CA PHE A 178 -0.22 -2.27 -2.42
C PHE A 178 0.92 -1.96 -3.38
N LEU A 179 1.40 -2.95 -4.12
CA LEU A 179 2.42 -2.76 -5.16
C LEU A 179 1.91 -1.83 -6.26
N LEU A 180 0.75 -2.16 -6.83
CA LEU A 180 0.13 -1.35 -7.89
C LEU A 180 -0.21 0.05 -7.39
N SER A 181 -0.76 0.17 -6.18
CA SER A 181 -1.07 1.45 -5.57
C SER A 181 0.18 2.32 -5.37
N THR A 182 1.28 1.73 -4.89
CA THR A 182 2.58 2.41 -4.76
C THR A 182 3.05 2.99 -6.09
N VAL A 183 3.03 2.17 -7.16
CA VAL A 183 3.42 2.60 -8.50
C VAL A 183 2.55 3.76 -8.99
N LEU A 184 1.22 3.64 -8.84
CA LEU A 184 0.28 4.66 -9.29
C LEU A 184 0.40 5.98 -8.52
N PHE A 185 0.63 5.93 -7.20
CA PHE A 185 0.89 7.15 -6.41
C PHE A 185 2.18 7.83 -6.83
N CYS A 186 3.26 7.06 -7.06
CA CYS A 186 4.53 7.59 -7.58
C CYS A 186 4.35 8.26 -8.95
N MET A 187 3.61 7.62 -9.87
CA MET A 187 3.28 8.18 -11.18
C MET A 187 2.43 9.46 -11.08
N SER A 188 1.44 9.49 -10.17
CA SER A 188 0.58 10.66 -9.95
C SER A 188 1.36 11.86 -9.38
N GLY A 189 2.34 11.59 -8.52
CA GLY A 189 3.30 12.57 -7.99
C GLY A 189 4.22 13.13 -9.08
N ALA A 190 4.82 12.25 -9.89
CA ALA A 190 5.80 12.59 -10.93
C ALA A 190 5.20 13.35 -12.13
N HIS A 191 3.90 13.19 -12.42
CA HIS A 191 3.29 13.83 -13.58
C HIS A 191 3.35 15.37 -13.47
N ARG A 192 4.17 15.98 -14.34
CA ARG A 192 4.25 17.43 -14.51
C ARG A 192 2.97 17.89 -15.21
N LYS A 193 2.25 18.91 -14.72
CA LYS A 193 1.37 19.69 -15.60
C LYS A 193 2.33 20.33 -16.59
N ASP A 194 2.21 20.05 -17.88
CA ASP A 194 2.81 20.92 -18.89
C ASP A 194 2.25 22.31 -18.62
N SER A 195 3.10 23.18 -18.10
CA SER A 195 2.78 24.59 -18.00
C SER A 195 2.70 25.09 -19.43
N VAL A 196 1.49 25.25 -19.96
CA VAL A 196 1.28 26.32 -20.94
C VAL A 196 1.75 27.58 -20.22
N TYR A 197 2.92 28.06 -20.60
CA TYR A 197 3.58 29.20 -19.99
C TYR A 197 2.81 30.46 -20.41
N THR A 198 1.59 30.65 -19.91
CA THR A 198 0.96 31.96 -19.96
C THR A 198 1.72 32.81 -18.95
N LYS A 199 2.69 33.60 -19.44
CA LYS A 199 3.28 34.71 -18.69
C LYS A 199 2.14 35.62 -18.21
N ARG A 200 1.58 35.37 -17.03
CA ARG A 200 0.91 36.41 -16.27
C ARG A 200 2.01 37.29 -15.70
N SER A 201 2.43 38.25 -16.53
CA SER A 201 3.17 39.41 -16.07
C SER A 201 2.32 40.12 -15.03
N PHE A 202 2.72 40.02 -13.76
CA PHE A 202 2.13 40.79 -12.67
C PHE A 202 2.53 42.28 -12.74
N PHE A 203 3.47 42.63 -13.61
CA PHE A 203 3.81 44.00 -13.98
C PHE A 203 3.27 44.32 -15.38
N GLY A 204 1.99 44.69 -15.42
CA GLY A 204 1.42 45.40 -16.55
C GLY A 204 2.14 46.73 -16.70
N ARG A 205 3.17 46.79 -17.55
CA ARG A 205 3.69 48.05 -18.07
C ARG A 205 2.61 48.57 -19.02
N LYS A 206 1.74 49.45 -18.50
CA LYS A 206 0.84 50.28 -19.33
C LYS A 206 1.72 50.96 -20.37
N GLY A 207 1.63 50.51 -21.63
CA GLY A 207 2.12 51.29 -22.75
C GLY A 207 1.33 52.59 -22.77
N SER A 208 1.94 53.68 -22.35
CA SER A 208 1.33 55.00 -22.46
C SER A 208 1.32 55.37 -23.93
N THR A 209 0.14 55.34 -24.54
CA THR A 209 -0.15 56.04 -25.79
C THR A 209 -0.02 57.53 -25.53
N ARG A 210 1.19 58.09 -25.66
CA ARG A 210 1.38 59.55 -25.62
C ARG A 210 1.41 60.07 -27.05
N SER A 211 0.20 60.28 -27.57
CA SER A 211 -0.02 61.28 -28.61
C SER A 211 0.41 62.63 -28.07
N ARG A 212 1.42 63.24 -28.68
CA ARG A 212 1.70 64.68 -28.60
C ARG A 212 2.45 65.09 -29.86
N GLY A 213 1.67 65.46 -30.87
CA GLY A 213 2.16 66.34 -31.91
C GLY A 213 2.29 67.78 -31.41
N SER A 214 2.98 68.55 -32.25
CA SER A 214 2.88 70.00 -32.47
C SER A 214 3.94 70.92 -31.84
N PHE A 215 4.54 71.71 -32.75
CA PHE A 215 5.27 72.97 -32.61
C PHE A 215 6.66 72.98 -31.94
N ILE A 216 7.70 73.00 -32.78
CA ILE A 216 8.81 73.96 -32.63
C ILE A 216 9.02 74.61 -34.01
N ASP A 217 9.19 75.93 -33.92
CA ASP A 217 8.96 76.93 -34.94
C ASP A 217 9.91 76.92 -36.14
N ALA A 218 9.33 77.36 -37.24
CA ALA A 218 10.02 77.98 -38.36
C ALA A 218 10.28 79.46 -38.02
N GLU A 219 11.54 79.82 -37.76
CA GLU A 219 12.10 81.18 -37.86
C GLU A 219 13.62 81.01 -37.63
N SER A 220 14.49 81.05 -38.64
CA SER A 220 14.88 82.29 -39.30
C SER A 220 15.48 82.02 -40.67
N GLN A 221 14.91 82.63 -41.71
CA GLN A 221 15.68 82.93 -42.91
C GLN A 221 16.81 83.93 -42.60
N ARG A 222 17.90 83.81 -43.40
CA ARG A 222 18.61 84.92 -44.10
C ARG A 222 20.05 85.25 -43.66
N ARG A 223 21.02 84.79 -44.48
CA ARG A 223 22.26 85.45 -45.04
C ARG A 223 23.40 84.42 -45.14
N VAL A 224 23.91 84.06 -46.33
CA VAL A 224 24.91 84.77 -47.18
C VAL A 224 26.18 85.02 -46.33
N LYS A 225 27.40 84.53 -46.61
CA LYS A 225 28.13 84.34 -47.88
C LYS A 225 29.36 83.41 -47.64
N ASP A 226 29.92 82.95 -48.76
CA ASP A 226 31.22 82.34 -49.04
C ASP A 226 32.41 82.71 -48.11
N ASP A 227 33.31 81.76 -47.84
CA ASP A 227 34.74 81.83 -48.22
C ASP A 227 35.56 80.58 -47.79
N TYR A 228 36.40 80.14 -48.73
CA TYR A 228 37.61 79.30 -48.71
C TYR A 228 38.02 78.45 -47.48
N SER A 229 38.20 77.15 -47.71
CA SER A 229 39.50 76.43 -47.68
C SER A 229 39.35 75.04 -48.28
#